data_AF-A0A3D5ZLG1-F1
#
_entry.id   AF-A0A3D5ZLG1-F1
#
_cell.length_a   1.000
_cell.length_b   1.000
_cell.length_c   1.000
_cell.angle_alpha   90.00
_cell.angle_beta   90.00
_cell.angle_gamma   90.00
#
_symmetry.space_group_name_H-M   'P 1'
#
loop_
_entity.id
_entity.type
_entity.pdbx_description
1 polymer ?
#
loop_
_entity_poly.entity_id
_entity_poly.type
_entity_poly.pdbx_seq_one_letter_code
_entity_poly.pdbx_strand_id
1 'polypeptide(L)'
;MFNKKADKDYTTDKLPDNRFKLFWDLYANRISLILGVGLLCLLFLLPSFAVTIISNLKVYKINLELNSGYTTASEAASDIFATINTANLALVPCLALLGVGVAGICGVLRRLTWQDGVLFWHDFRQSIKENGGIFASTAAICGGLNWATQYCLRLQHFDNGTLAQVSLAVAIVATVLFAVVAPMLLCQSLVYKLSYFAKLKNAFMLSMRQPLVSFGLLVGNAAPWLLLLIDNKYTFVAFLVLLPVVVMPAQLIADIICCDIVLDKYVNKDNFPQIYRKGLNYDASDNNA
;
A
#
# COMPACT_ATOMS: atom_id res chain seq x y z
N MET A 1 -28.02 -20.85 -11.94
CA MET A 1 -27.41 -21.94 -12.73
C MET A 1 -26.34 -21.32 -13.60
N PHE A 2 -25.06 -21.57 -13.33
CA PHE A 2 -23.91 -21.65 -14.25
C PHE A 2 -22.67 -21.84 -13.38
N ASN A 3 -22.64 -22.99 -12.72
CA ASN A 3 -21.40 -23.57 -12.22
C ASN A 3 -20.71 -24.17 -13.45
N LYS A 4 -20.09 -23.32 -14.26
CA LYS A 4 -19.20 -23.79 -15.34
C LYS A 4 -17.81 -23.77 -14.73
N LYS A 5 -17.46 -24.83 -13.98
CA LYS A 5 -16.06 -25.12 -13.67
C LYS A 5 -15.33 -25.12 -15.02
N ALA A 6 -14.31 -24.28 -15.15
CA ALA A 6 -13.41 -24.33 -16.30
C ALA A 6 -12.75 -25.71 -16.27
N ASP A 7 -13.12 -26.54 -17.25
CA ASP A 7 -12.88 -27.99 -17.29
C ASP A 7 -11.39 -28.38 -17.53
N LYS A 8 -10.44 -27.44 -17.32
CA LYS A 8 -9.01 -27.63 -17.66
C LYS A 8 -7.97 -26.97 -16.73
N ASP A 9 -8.36 -26.23 -15.70
CA ASP A 9 -7.44 -25.25 -15.06
C ASP A 9 -6.74 -25.68 -13.76
N TYR A 10 -6.98 -26.87 -13.20
CA TYR A 10 -6.49 -27.19 -11.84
C TYR A 10 -6.04 -28.65 -11.64
N THR A 11 -5.13 -29.16 -12.46
CA THR A 11 -4.28 -30.28 -12.03
C THR A 11 -3.12 -29.70 -11.23
N THR A 12 -2.79 -30.27 -10.07
CA THR A 12 -1.68 -29.83 -9.19
C THR A 12 -0.37 -29.62 -9.94
N ASP A 13 -0.13 -30.45 -10.95
CA ASP A 13 1.05 -30.49 -11.80
C ASP A 13 1.20 -29.24 -12.72
N LYS A 14 0.16 -28.40 -12.81
CA LYS A 14 0.18 -27.13 -13.56
C LYS A 14 0.35 -25.91 -12.65
N LEU A 15 0.40 -26.09 -11.33
CA LEU A 15 0.63 -24.98 -10.41
C LEU A 15 2.09 -24.52 -10.50
N PRO A 16 2.37 -23.23 -10.24
CA PRO A 16 3.74 -22.73 -10.25
C PRO A 16 4.56 -23.35 -9.11
N ASP A 17 5.81 -23.71 -9.39
CA ASP A 17 6.70 -24.35 -8.40
C ASP A 17 7.10 -23.41 -7.26
N ASN A 18 7.16 -22.11 -7.54
CA ASN A 18 7.57 -21.11 -6.56
C ASN A 18 6.80 -19.79 -6.70
N ARG A 19 6.89 -18.99 -5.64
CA ARG A 19 6.21 -17.71 -5.47
C ARG A 19 6.59 -16.67 -6.53
N PHE A 20 7.79 -16.72 -7.09
CA PHE A 20 8.20 -15.83 -8.17
C PHE A 20 7.54 -16.20 -9.50
N LYS A 21 7.49 -17.49 -9.85
CA LYS A 21 6.75 -17.99 -11.01
C LYS A 21 5.26 -17.67 -10.88
N LEU A 22 4.70 -17.79 -9.67
CA LEU A 22 3.31 -17.42 -9.38
C LEU A 22 3.01 -15.94 -9.73
N PHE A 23 3.91 -15.01 -9.42
CA PHE A 23 3.72 -13.60 -9.77
C PHE A 23 3.53 -13.42 -11.29
N TRP A 24 4.43 -13.99 -12.09
CA TRP A 24 4.38 -13.87 -13.55
C TRP A 24 3.23 -14.67 -14.17
N ASP A 25 2.89 -15.83 -13.58
CA ASP A 25 1.73 -16.63 -13.98
C ASP A 25 0.41 -15.82 -13.88
N LEU A 26 0.24 -15.07 -12.79
CA LEU A 26 -0.92 -14.18 -12.62
C LEU A 26 -0.99 -13.11 -13.71
N TYR A 27 0.14 -12.49 -14.07
CA TYR A 27 0.18 -11.49 -15.12
C TYR A 27 -0.07 -12.08 -16.51
N ALA A 28 0.44 -13.28 -16.78
CA ALA A 28 0.19 -13.95 -18.05
C ALA A 28 -1.28 -14.35 -18.22
N ASN A 29 -1.93 -14.83 -17.16
CA ASN A 29 -3.22 -15.51 -17.25
C ASN A 29 -4.42 -14.67 -16.74
N ARG A 30 -4.18 -13.58 -15.99
CA ARG A 30 -5.22 -12.79 -15.31
C ARG A 30 -5.07 -11.28 -15.50
N ILE A 31 -4.34 -10.82 -16.53
CA ILE A 31 -4.06 -9.39 -16.77
C ILE A 31 -5.31 -8.49 -16.79
N SER A 32 -6.41 -8.95 -17.40
CA SER A 32 -7.65 -8.17 -17.49
C SER A 32 -8.25 -7.88 -16.11
N LEU A 33 -8.23 -8.88 -15.22
CA LEU A 33 -8.71 -8.72 -13.85
C LEU A 33 -7.76 -7.80 -13.06
N ILE A 34 -6.45 -7.97 -13.22
CA ILE A 34 -5.43 -7.12 -12.55
C ILE A 34 -5.58 -5.66 -12.97
N LEU A 35 -5.80 -5.36 -14.26
CA LEU A 35 -6.08 -4.01 -14.75
C LEU A 35 -7.41 -3.46 -14.21
N GLY A 36 -8.45 -4.30 -14.13
CA GLY A 36 -9.72 -3.93 -13.50
C GLY A 36 -9.58 -3.57 -12.01
N VAL A 37 -8.73 -4.30 -11.29
CA VAL A 37 -8.32 -3.98 -9.92
C VAL A 37 -7.59 -2.64 -9.87
N GLY A 38 -6.68 -2.38 -10.81
CA GLY A 38 -5.97 -1.12 -10.93
C GLY A 38 -6.89 0.09 -11.16
N LEU A 39 -7.96 -0.07 -11.96
CA LEU A 39 -8.97 0.98 -12.12
C LEU A 39 -9.72 1.29 -10.82
N LEU A 40 -9.93 0.29 -9.97
CA LEU A 40 -10.49 0.53 -8.63
C LEU A 40 -9.48 1.19 -7.70
N CYS A 41 -8.20 0.80 -7.74
CA CYS A 41 -7.15 1.55 -7.03
C CYS A 41 -7.19 3.03 -7.39
N LEU A 42 -7.27 3.34 -8.70
CA LEU A 42 -7.39 4.71 -9.19
C LEU A 42 -8.65 5.40 -8.62
N LEU A 43 -9.81 4.74 -8.68
CA LEU A 43 -11.07 5.29 -8.16
C LEU A 43 -10.96 5.71 -6.69
N PHE A 44 -10.37 4.88 -5.85
CA PHE A 44 -10.18 5.19 -4.42
C PHE A 44 -9.06 6.22 -4.16
N LEU A 45 -8.16 6.43 -5.12
CA LEU A 45 -7.12 7.47 -5.06
C LEU A 45 -7.58 8.85 -5.54
N LEU A 46 -8.69 8.94 -6.29
CA LEU A 46 -9.19 10.21 -6.83
C LEU A 46 -9.36 11.32 -5.75
N PRO A 47 -9.87 11.06 -4.54
CA PRO A 47 -9.97 12.08 -3.51
C PRO A 47 -8.60 12.63 -3.09
N SER A 48 -7.59 11.77 -2.97
CA SER A 48 -6.21 12.18 -2.66
C SER A 48 -5.64 13.06 -3.78
N PHE A 49 -5.85 12.67 -5.04
CA PHE A 49 -5.42 13.48 -6.19
C PHE A 49 -6.12 14.83 -6.24
N ALA A 50 -7.41 14.89 -5.95
CA ALA A 50 -8.15 16.15 -5.89
C ALA A 50 -7.54 17.10 -4.84
N VAL A 51 -7.26 16.61 -3.63
CA VAL A 51 -6.62 17.39 -2.56
C VAL A 51 -5.25 17.91 -3.01
N THR A 52 -4.42 17.05 -3.59
CA THR A 52 -3.08 17.44 -4.07
C THR A 52 -3.14 18.47 -5.20
N ILE A 53 -4.02 18.29 -6.19
CA ILE A 53 -4.18 19.22 -7.31
C ILE A 53 -4.65 20.59 -6.81
N ILE A 54 -5.69 20.62 -5.95
CA ILE A 54 -6.21 21.87 -5.39
C ILE A 54 -5.14 22.59 -4.58
N SER A 55 -4.37 21.87 -3.77
CA SER A 55 -3.24 22.43 -3.01
C SER A 55 -2.18 23.05 -3.92
N ASN A 56 -1.76 22.32 -4.96
CA ASN A 56 -0.77 22.80 -5.93
C ASN A 56 -1.24 24.05 -6.68
N LEU A 57 -2.52 24.13 -7.05
CA LEU A 57 -3.09 25.31 -7.69
C LEU A 57 -3.08 26.53 -6.75
N LYS A 58 -3.37 26.34 -5.46
CA LYS A 58 -3.27 27.40 -4.44
C LYS A 58 -1.84 27.88 -4.25
N VAL A 59 -0.88 26.95 -4.13
CA VAL A 59 0.55 27.27 -4.02
C VAL A 59 1.03 28.02 -5.26
N TYR A 60 0.62 27.60 -6.45
CA TYR A 60 0.94 28.30 -7.70
C TYR A 60 0.42 29.75 -7.69
N LYS A 61 -0.82 29.96 -7.23
CA LYS A 61 -1.39 31.30 -7.09
C LYS A 61 -0.59 32.18 -6.13
N ILE A 62 -0.20 31.65 -4.95
CA ILE A 62 0.62 32.38 -3.98
C ILE A 62 1.97 32.79 -4.61
N ASN A 63 2.60 31.90 -5.38
CA ASN A 63 3.84 32.21 -6.08
C ASN A 63 3.66 33.31 -7.15
N LEU A 64 2.53 33.35 -7.85
CA LEU A 64 2.22 34.44 -8.79
C LEU A 64 2.07 35.80 -8.07
N GLU A 65 1.40 35.82 -6.92
CA GLU A 65 1.23 37.03 -6.10
C GLU A 65 2.58 37.54 -5.58
N LEU A 66 3.47 36.64 -5.15
CA LEU A 66 4.83 36.95 -4.74
C LEU A 66 5.65 37.55 -5.89
N ASN A 67 5.64 36.90 -7.06
CA ASN A 67 6.38 37.36 -8.24
C ASN A 67 5.86 38.70 -8.79
N SER A 68 4.59 39.01 -8.55
CA SER A 68 3.96 40.27 -8.97
C SER A 68 4.12 41.39 -7.94
N GLY A 69 4.74 41.12 -6.78
CA GLY A 69 4.96 42.10 -5.71
C GLY A 69 3.74 42.42 -4.86
N TYR A 70 2.66 41.62 -4.94
CA TYR A 70 1.44 41.83 -4.14
C TYR A 70 1.57 41.33 -2.69
N THR A 71 2.56 40.47 -2.40
CA THR A 71 2.83 39.92 -1.06
C THR A 71 4.34 39.85 -0.80
N THR A 72 4.72 39.83 0.47
CA THR A 72 6.11 39.64 0.90
C THR A 72 6.51 38.16 0.88
N ALA A 73 7.81 37.88 0.80
CA ALA A 73 8.32 36.51 0.86
C ALA A 73 7.95 35.79 2.17
N SER A 74 7.88 36.52 3.28
CA SER A 74 7.53 35.96 4.59
C SER A 74 6.06 35.56 4.69
N GLU A 75 5.16 36.40 4.17
CA GLU A 75 3.72 36.09 4.09
C GLU A 75 3.47 34.90 3.16
N ALA A 76 4.07 34.92 1.96
CA ALA A 76 3.96 33.83 1.01
C ALA A 76 4.44 32.49 1.60
N ALA A 77 5.55 32.48 2.35
CA ALA A 77 6.04 31.28 3.02
C ALA A 77 5.05 30.75 4.07
N SER A 78 4.45 31.65 4.87
CA SER A 78 3.42 31.30 5.85
C SER A 78 2.16 30.72 5.19
N ASP A 79 1.69 31.33 4.11
CA ASP A 79 0.50 30.89 3.38
C ASP A 79 0.72 29.55 2.65
N ILE A 80 1.91 29.35 2.09
CA ILE A 80 2.31 28.05 1.51
C ILE A 80 2.37 26.99 2.60
N PHE A 81 2.96 27.30 3.76
CA PHE A 81 3.02 26.39 4.90
C PHE A 81 1.61 25.97 5.34
N ALA A 82 0.71 26.93 5.56
CA ALA A 82 -0.66 26.67 5.94
C ALA A 82 -1.40 25.84 4.88
N THR A 83 -1.31 26.24 3.60
CA THR A 83 -1.97 25.56 2.48
C THR A 83 -1.56 24.10 2.37
N ILE A 84 -0.25 23.82 2.35
CA ILE A 84 0.24 22.44 2.20
C ILE A 84 -0.05 21.64 3.47
N ASN A 85 0.06 22.23 4.66
CA ASN A 85 -0.24 21.53 5.91
C ASN A 85 -1.71 21.11 5.99
N THR A 86 -2.64 22.01 5.64
CA THR A 86 -4.08 21.70 5.57
C THR A 86 -4.36 20.61 4.54
N ALA A 87 -3.72 20.67 3.36
CA ALA A 87 -3.85 19.64 2.34
C ALA A 87 -3.35 18.27 2.85
N ASN A 88 -2.17 18.23 3.48
CA ASN A 88 -1.61 17.00 4.04
C ASN A 88 -2.51 16.39 5.14
N LEU A 89 -3.15 17.23 5.95
CA LEU A 89 -4.10 16.76 6.95
C LEU A 89 -5.36 16.19 6.29
N ALA A 90 -5.85 16.83 5.23
CA ALA A 90 -6.98 16.33 4.45
C ALA A 90 -6.68 15.01 3.71
N LEU A 91 -5.40 14.70 3.42
CA LEU A 91 -5.03 13.40 2.85
C LEU A 91 -5.24 12.25 3.84
N VAL A 92 -5.26 12.47 5.16
CA VAL A 92 -5.46 11.42 6.17
C VAL A 92 -6.78 10.66 5.95
N PRO A 93 -7.97 11.31 5.91
CA PRO A 93 -9.21 10.63 5.60
C PRO A 93 -9.28 10.07 4.16
N CYS A 94 -8.61 10.70 3.19
CA CYS A 94 -8.53 10.17 1.82
C CYS A 94 -7.76 8.83 1.78
N LEU A 95 -6.65 8.74 2.52
CA LEU A 95 -5.87 7.50 2.66
C LEU A 95 -6.63 6.44 3.46
N ALA A 96 -7.42 6.82 4.47
CA ALA A 96 -8.29 5.88 5.16
C ALA A 96 -9.32 5.26 4.21
N LEU A 97 -9.95 6.08 3.36
CA LEU A 97 -10.86 5.63 2.31
C LEU A 97 -10.14 4.71 1.29
N LEU A 98 -8.92 5.06 0.89
CA LEU A 98 -8.09 4.19 0.06
C LEU A 98 -7.85 2.84 0.75
N GLY A 99 -7.54 2.84 2.04
CA GLY A 99 -7.38 1.63 2.85
C GLY A 99 -8.60 0.72 2.74
N VAL A 100 -9.83 1.26 2.85
CA VAL A 100 -11.06 0.48 2.66
C VAL A 100 -11.09 -0.16 1.27
N GLY A 101 -10.79 0.60 0.21
CA GLY A 101 -10.74 0.06 -1.16
C GLY A 101 -9.69 -1.04 -1.32
N VAL A 102 -8.48 -0.82 -0.78
CA VAL A 102 -7.37 -1.77 -0.79
C VAL A 102 -7.70 -3.05 -0.03
N ALA A 103 -8.50 -3.00 1.05
CA ALA A 103 -8.96 -4.21 1.73
C ALA A 103 -9.74 -5.13 0.78
N GLY A 104 -10.70 -4.56 0.04
CA GLY A 104 -11.48 -5.28 -0.97
C GLY A 104 -10.60 -5.87 -2.07
N ILE A 105 -9.67 -5.07 -2.57
CA ILE A 105 -8.73 -5.45 -3.63
C ILE A 105 -7.82 -6.59 -3.16
N CYS A 106 -7.17 -6.46 -2.01
CA CYS A 106 -6.29 -7.49 -1.49
C CYS A 106 -7.03 -8.79 -1.17
N GLY A 107 -8.31 -8.72 -0.78
CA GLY A 107 -9.16 -9.90 -0.66
C GLY A 107 -9.33 -10.68 -1.96
N VAL A 108 -9.52 -9.97 -3.08
CA VAL A 108 -9.60 -10.55 -4.43
C VAL A 108 -8.22 -11.07 -4.87
N LEU A 109 -7.17 -10.26 -4.74
CA LEU A 109 -5.82 -10.62 -5.14
C LEU A 109 -5.28 -11.82 -4.37
N ARG A 110 -5.57 -11.94 -3.07
CA ARG A 110 -5.19 -13.12 -2.27
C ARG A 110 -5.82 -14.41 -2.79
N ARG A 111 -7.09 -14.37 -3.20
CA ARG A 111 -7.73 -15.56 -3.80
C ARG A 111 -7.04 -15.93 -5.11
N LEU A 112 -6.63 -14.94 -5.91
CA LEU A 112 -5.85 -15.19 -7.12
C LEU A 112 -4.48 -15.79 -6.82
N THR A 113 -3.74 -15.27 -5.84
CA THR A 113 -2.43 -15.84 -5.45
C THR A 113 -2.56 -17.27 -4.92
N TRP A 114 -3.70 -17.61 -4.32
CA TRP A 114 -4.00 -18.97 -3.88
C TRP A 114 -4.61 -19.86 -4.97
N GLN A 115 -4.73 -19.34 -6.20
CA GLN A 115 -5.33 -20.03 -7.35
C GLN A 115 -6.77 -20.51 -7.07
N ASP A 116 -7.48 -19.82 -6.18
CA ASP A 116 -8.89 -20.07 -5.91
C ASP A 116 -9.77 -19.37 -6.97
N GLY A 117 -10.99 -19.87 -7.16
CA GLY A 117 -11.99 -19.18 -7.97
C GLY A 117 -12.38 -17.81 -7.38
N VAL A 118 -12.59 -16.82 -8.25
CA VAL A 118 -12.89 -15.43 -7.86
C VAL A 118 -14.26 -15.00 -8.37
N LEU A 119 -15.12 -14.61 -7.43
CA LEU A 119 -16.37 -13.89 -7.71
C LEU A 119 -16.15 -12.43 -7.33
N PHE A 120 -15.62 -11.66 -8.28
CA PHE A 120 -15.05 -10.33 -8.05
C PHE A 120 -15.81 -9.46 -7.05
N TRP A 121 -17.07 -9.14 -7.35
CA TRP A 121 -17.86 -8.22 -6.51
C TRP A 121 -18.26 -8.80 -5.16
N HIS A 122 -18.46 -10.12 -5.07
CA HIS A 122 -18.75 -10.79 -3.82
C HIS A 122 -17.52 -10.74 -2.91
N ASP A 123 -16.37 -11.17 -3.43
CA ASP A 123 -15.12 -11.27 -2.67
C ASP A 123 -14.58 -9.91 -2.26
N PHE A 124 -14.67 -8.92 -3.15
CA PHE A 124 -14.33 -7.52 -2.87
C PHE A 124 -15.14 -6.97 -1.69
N ARG A 125 -16.48 -7.08 -1.73
CA ARG A 125 -17.35 -6.58 -0.67
C ARG A 125 -17.17 -7.37 0.63
N GLN A 126 -16.98 -8.68 0.53
CA GLN A 126 -16.76 -9.52 1.71
C GLN A 126 -15.47 -9.13 2.42
N SER A 127 -14.38 -8.91 1.68
CA SER A 127 -13.12 -8.52 2.30
C SER A 127 -13.16 -7.12 2.92
N ILE A 128 -13.90 -6.18 2.32
CA ILE A 128 -14.17 -4.88 2.95
C ILE A 128 -14.90 -5.06 4.29
N LYS A 129 -15.93 -5.90 4.34
CA LYS A 129 -16.69 -6.14 5.57
C LYS A 129 -15.83 -6.75 6.67
N GLU A 130 -14.94 -7.67 6.33
CA GLU A 130 -14.10 -8.38 7.28
C GLU A 130 -12.89 -7.55 7.75
N ASN A 131 -12.25 -6.81 6.83
CA ASN A 131 -10.94 -6.21 7.07
C ASN A 131 -10.88 -4.70 6.82
N GLY A 132 -11.92 -4.09 6.25
CA GLY A 132 -11.93 -2.68 5.87
C GLY A 132 -11.57 -1.73 7.00
N GLY A 133 -12.02 -2.02 8.23
CA GLY A 133 -11.66 -1.23 9.41
C GLY A 133 -10.18 -1.26 9.76
N ILE A 134 -9.51 -2.42 9.61
CA ILE A 134 -8.07 -2.58 9.87
C ILE A 134 -7.27 -1.83 8.80
N PHE A 135 -7.62 -2.00 7.53
CA PHE A 135 -6.92 -1.30 6.45
C PHE A 135 -7.13 0.21 6.52
N ALA A 136 -8.35 0.67 6.83
CA ALA A 136 -8.64 2.09 6.98
C ALA A 136 -7.85 2.72 8.13
N SER A 137 -7.80 2.07 9.30
CA SER A 137 -7.07 2.58 10.45
C SER A 137 -5.55 2.55 10.22
N THR A 138 -5.00 1.50 9.62
CA THR A 138 -3.58 1.44 9.24
C THR A 138 -3.23 2.52 8.22
N ALA A 139 -4.05 2.74 7.19
CA ALA A 139 -3.82 3.79 6.21
C ALA A 139 -3.96 5.20 6.80
N ALA A 140 -4.90 5.41 7.73
CA ALA A 140 -5.03 6.67 8.47
C ALA A 140 -3.80 6.94 9.34
N ILE A 141 -3.25 5.93 10.01
CA ILE A 141 -2.00 6.06 10.79
C ILE A 141 -0.83 6.41 9.87
N CYS A 142 -0.68 5.74 8.72
CA CYS A 142 0.33 6.11 7.72
C CYS A 142 0.16 7.58 7.27
N GLY A 143 -1.08 8.01 7.00
CA GLY A 143 -1.38 9.39 6.64
C GLY A 143 -1.03 10.39 7.73
N GLY A 144 -1.39 10.10 8.98
CA GLY A 144 -1.11 10.96 10.14
C GLY A 144 0.39 11.06 10.44
N LEU A 145 1.12 9.94 10.33
CA LEU A 145 2.58 9.92 10.47
C LEU A 145 3.25 10.73 9.36
N ASN A 146 2.83 10.55 8.10
CA ASN A 146 3.32 11.36 6.98
C ASN A 146 3.00 12.86 7.19
N TRP A 147 1.78 13.21 7.64
CA TRP A 147 1.43 14.58 7.98
C TRP A 147 2.36 15.16 9.05
N ALA A 148 2.60 14.43 10.16
CA ALA A 148 3.48 14.85 11.23
C ALA A 148 4.93 15.05 10.76
N THR A 149 5.47 14.11 9.97
CA THR A 149 6.81 14.24 9.38
C THR A 149 6.92 15.48 8.50
N GLN A 150 5.93 15.69 7.62
CA GLN A 150 5.90 16.83 6.69
C GLN A 150 5.72 18.16 7.42
N TYR A 151 4.94 18.18 8.50
CA TYR A 151 4.79 19.35 9.37
C TYR A 151 6.11 19.71 10.05
N CYS A 152 6.75 18.75 10.73
CA CYS A 152 8.03 18.96 11.41
C CYS A 152 9.15 19.36 10.45
N LEU A 153 9.14 18.84 9.22
CA LEU A 153 10.12 19.19 8.19
C LEU A 153 9.97 20.66 7.76
N ARG A 154 8.75 21.12 7.50
CA ARG A 154 8.52 22.51 7.10
C ARG A 154 8.67 23.50 8.25
N LEU A 155 8.42 23.06 9.48
CA LEU A 155 8.63 23.88 10.67
C LEU A 155 10.09 24.34 10.79
N GLN A 156 11.06 23.55 10.30
CA GLN A 156 12.49 23.91 10.29
C GLN A 156 12.78 25.22 9.56
N HIS A 157 11.90 25.62 8.63
CA HIS A 157 12.04 26.89 7.92
C HIS A 157 11.79 28.11 8.84
N PHE A 158 10.91 27.96 9.82
CA PHE A 158 10.52 29.02 10.76
C PHE A 158 11.26 28.93 12.10
N ASP A 159 11.51 27.70 12.56
CA ASP A 159 12.23 27.40 13.79
C ASP A 159 13.17 26.22 13.55
N ASN A 160 14.47 26.50 13.52
CA ASN A 160 15.52 25.50 13.38
C ASN A 160 16.20 25.17 14.71
N GLY A 161 15.48 25.36 15.83
CA GLY A 161 15.95 25.00 17.16
C GLY A 161 16.04 23.49 17.38
N THR A 162 16.78 23.10 18.43
CA THR A 162 17.02 21.68 18.78
C THR A 162 15.74 20.88 18.94
N LEU A 163 14.68 21.46 19.54
CA LEU A 163 13.42 20.77 19.73
C LEU A 163 12.76 20.44 18.38
N ALA A 164 12.73 21.38 17.43
CA ALA A 164 12.17 21.15 16.11
C ALA A 164 12.90 20.01 15.38
N GLN A 165 14.23 19.99 15.45
CA GLN A 165 15.06 18.95 14.83
C GLN A 165 14.82 17.57 15.46
N VAL A 166 14.74 17.49 16.79
CA VAL A 166 14.44 16.26 17.51
C VAL A 166 13.03 15.76 17.15
N SER A 167 12.03 16.65 17.09
CA SER A 167 10.67 16.29 16.67
C SER A 167 10.64 15.73 15.25
N LEU A 168 11.40 16.31 14.32
CA LEU A 168 11.53 15.78 12.96
C LEU A 168 12.16 14.38 12.95
N ALA A 169 13.25 14.18 13.69
CA ALA A 169 13.91 12.88 13.78
C ALA A 169 12.97 11.79 14.33
N VAL A 170 12.23 12.09 15.40
CA VAL A 170 11.23 11.18 15.98
C VAL A 170 10.12 10.87 14.97
N ALA A 171 9.60 11.88 14.28
CA ALA A 171 8.56 11.69 13.28
C ALA A 171 9.02 10.82 12.10
N ILE A 172 10.25 11.02 11.61
CA ILE A 172 10.84 10.18 10.54
C ILE A 172 10.96 8.73 11.00
N VAL A 173 11.54 8.50 12.19
CA VAL A 173 11.72 7.14 12.73
C VAL A 173 10.37 6.44 12.90
N ALA A 174 9.36 7.12 13.44
CA ALA A 174 8.02 6.56 13.60
C ALA A 174 7.37 6.20 12.26
N THR A 175 7.47 7.10 11.26
CA THR A 175 6.94 6.88 9.89
C THR A 175 7.62 5.68 9.23
N VAL A 176 8.96 5.62 9.24
CA VAL A 176 9.71 4.53 8.63
C VAL A 176 9.42 3.21 9.34
N LEU A 177 9.45 3.18 10.67
CA LEU A 177 9.16 1.97 11.43
C LEU A 177 7.76 1.44 11.14
N PHE A 178 6.76 2.31 11.12
CA PHE A 178 5.39 1.90 10.83
C PHE A 178 5.22 1.44 9.38
N ALA A 179 5.87 2.10 8.42
CA ALA A 179 5.86 1.72 7.01
C ALA A 179 6.50 0.33 6.76
N VAL A 180 7.51 -0.05 7.56
CA VAL A 180 8.10 -1.41 7.52
C VAL A 180 7.12 -2.46 8.05
N VAL A 181 6.33 -2.12 9.08
CA VAL A 181 5.42 -3.07 9.76
C VAL A 181 4.08 -3.21 9.04
N ALA A 182 3.60 -2.14 8.41
CA ALA A 182 2.25 -2.05 7.84
C ALA A 182 1.93 -3.14 6.79
N PRO A 183 2.79 -3.47 5.81
CA PRO A 183 2.48 -4.51 4.82
C PRO A 183 2.20 -5.87 5.47
N MET A 184 2.99 -6.26 6.47
CA MET A 184 2.81 -7.51 7.22
C MET A 184 1.54 -7.49 8.10
N LEU A 185 1.19 -6.33 8.66
CA LEU A 185 -0.07 -6.13 9.38
C LEU A 185 -1.28 -6.33 8.46
N LEU A 186 -1.23 -5.74 7.26
CA LEU A 186 -2.33 -5.84 6.29
C LEU A 186 -2.46 -7.27 5.74
N CYS A 187 -1.37 -7.90 5.33
CA CYS A 187 -1.41 -9.26 4.76
C CYS A 187 -1.90 -10.30 5.76
N GLN A 188 -1.40 -10.28 7.00
CA GLN A 188 -1.86 -11.22 8.01
C GLN A 188 -3.34 -11.00 8.38
N SER A 189 -3.86 -9.77 8.23
CA SER A 189 -5.26 -9.48 8.53
C SER A 189 -6.23 -10.18 7.59
N LEU A 190 -5.80 -10.44 6.35
CA LEU A 190 -6.57 -11.18 5.36
C LEU A 190 -6.70 -12.67 5.70
N VAL A 191 -5.76 -13.20 6.49
CA VAL A 191 -5.65 -14.63 6.80
C VAL A 191 -6.17 -14.95 8.19
N TYR A 192 -5.76 -14.19 9.20
CA TYR A 192 -6.00 -14.53 10.60
C TYR A 192 -7.03 -13.62 11.27
N LYS A 193 -7.95 -14.24 12.00
CA LYS A 193 -8.94 -13.54 12.83
C LYS A 193 -8.37 -13.23 14.22
N LEU A 194 -7.57 -12.17 14.28
CA LEU A 194 -7.00 -11.63 15.53
C LEU A 194 -7.42 -10.16 15.73
N SER A 195 -7.32 -9.65 16.95
CA SER A 195 -7.52 -8.23 17.24
C SER A 195 -6.43 -7.36 16.60
N TYR A 196 -6.72 -6.06 16.38
CA TYR A 196 -5.79 -5.14 15.71
C TYR A 196 -4.41 -5.11 16.40
N PHE A 197 -4.36 -4.95 17.73
CA PHE A 197 -3.11 -4.88 18.48
C PHE A 197 -2.35 -6.21 18.50
N ALA A 198 -3.05 -7.34 18.53
CA ALA A 198 -2.41 -8.64 18.40
C ALA A 198 -1.75 -8.78 17.02
N LYS A 199 -2.43 -8.35 15.95
CA LYS A 199 -1.86 -8.33 14.60
C LYS A 199 -0.67 -7.37 14.49
N LEU A 200 -0.77 -6.18 15.08
CA LEU A 200 0.32 -5.20 15.07
C LEU A 200 1.57 -5.75 15.77
N LYS A 201 1.40 -6.35 16.95
CA LYS A 201 2.51 -7.00 17.66
C LYS A 201 3.13 -8.12 16.84
N ASN A 202 2.30 -8.97 16.24
CA ASN A 202 2.77 -10.07 15.38
C ASN A 202 3.48 -9.54 14.13
N ALA A 203 2.93 -8.51 13.48
CA ALA A 203 3.53 -7.85 12.32
C ALA A 203 4.92 -7.32 12.65
N PHE A 204 5.04 -6.64 13.79
CA PHE A 204 6.31 -6.11 14.27
C PHE A 204 7.34 -7.23 14.50
N MET A 205 6.97 -8.28 15.23
CA MET A 205 7.85 -9.41 15.50
C MET A 205 8.31 -10.12 14.21
N LEU A 206 7.39 -10.35 13.27
CA LEU A 206 7.71 -10.95 11.97
C LEU A 206 8.62 -10.05 11.14
N SER A 207 8.36 -8.74 11.15
CA SER A 207 9.16 -7.78 10.39
C SER A 207 10.59 -7.69 10.91
N MET A 208 10.77 -7.75 12.23
CA MET A 208 12.09 -7.79 12.89
C MET A 208 12.78 -9.15 12.72
N ARG A 209 12.02 -10.23 12.56
CA ARG A 209 12.57 -11.57 12.30
C ARG A 209 13.07 -11.73 10.87
N GLN A 210 12.46 -11.02 9.91
CA GLN A 210 12.93 -10.94 8.52
C GLN A 210 13.07 -9.49 8.05
N PRO A 211 14.12 -8.79 8.52
CA PRO A 211 14.31 -7.37 8.21
C PRO A 211 14.57 -7.13 6.73
N LEU A 212 15.25 -8.06 6.03
CA LEU A 212 15.53 -7.92 4.59
C LEU A 212 14.25 -7.98 3.74
N VAL A 213 13.31 -8.86 4.07
CA VAL A 213 12.02 -8.94 3.37
C VAL A 213 11.20 -7.69 3.66
N SER A 214 11.16 -7.26 4.92
CA SER A 214 10.39 -6.08 5.33
C SER A 214 10.95 -4.78 4.74
N PHE A 215 12.28 -4.68 4.64
CA PHE A 215 12.95 -3.58 3.93
C PHE A 215 12.68 -3.64 2.43
N GLY A 216 12.72 -4.83 1.82
CA GLY A 216 12.33 -5.04 0.43
C GLY A 216 10.90 -4.62 0.14
N LEU A 217 9.96 -4.91 1.05
CA LEU A 217 8.57 -4.46 0.97
C LEU A 217 8.46 -2.93 1.05
N LEU A 218 9.20 -2.30 1.98
CA LEU A 218 9.24 -0.83 2.09
C LEU A 218 9.74 -0.20 0.78
N VAL A 219 10.89 -0.64 0.28
CA VAL A 219 11.49 -0.09 -0.94
C VAL A 219 10.62 -0.38 -2.16
N GLY A 220 10.07 -1.59 -2.29
CA GLY A 220 9.18 -1.97 -3.38
C GLY A 220 7.90 -1.14 -3.41
N ASN A 221 7.36 -0.79 -2.25
CA ASN A 221 6.20 0.09 -2.14
C ASN A 221 6.55 1.56 -2.40
N ALA A 222 7.70 2.06 -1.96
CA ALA A 222 8.08 3.46 -2.09
C ALA A 222 8.67 3.82 -3.47
N ALA A 223 9.51 2.96 -4.04
CA ALA A 223 10.36 3.28 -5.18
C ALA A 223 9.60 3.76 -6.42
N PRO A 224 8.47 3.14 -6.84
CA PRO A 224 7.76 3.60 -8.03
C PRO A 224 7.14 4.99 -7.87
N TRP A 225 6.82 5.40 -6.64
CA TRP A 225 6.26 6.72 -6.37
C TRP A 225 7.31 7.83 -6.41
N LEU A 226 8.61 7.49 -6.34
CA LEU A 226 9.70 8.44 -6.56
C LEU A 226 9.72 8.99 -8.00
N LEU A 227 9.06 8.32 -8.94
CA LEU A 227 8.89 8.83 -10.31
C LEU A 227 8.09 10.14 -10.34
N LEU A 228 7.29 10.42 -9.31
CA LEU A 228 6.59 11.71 -9.15
C LEU A 228 7.54 12.88 -8.83
N LEU A 229 8.80 12.61 -8.48
CA LEU A 229 9.82 13.64 -8.27
C LEU A 229 10.40 14.18 -9.59
N ILE A 230 10.13 13.51 -10.72
CA ILE A 230 10.55 13.98 -12.04
C ILE A 230 9.68 15.18 -12.42
N ASP A 231 10.28 16.38 -12.38
CA ASP A 231 9.60 17.64 -12.67
C ASP A 231 9.34 17.81 -14.18
N ASN A 232 8.27 17.18 -14.66
CA ASN A 232 7.74 17.38 -15.99
C ASN A 232 6.20 17.27 -15.97
N LYS A 233 5.53 18.32 -16.44
CA LYS A 233 4.06 18.41 -16.44
C LYS A 233 3.35 17.27 -17.17
N TYR A 234 3.96 16.71 -18.22
CA TYR A 234 3.39 15.60 -18.98
C TYR A 234 3.61 14.26 -18.27
N THR A 235 4.73 14.09 -17.56
CA THR A 235 5.00 12.87 -16.80
C THR A 235 4.14 12.78 -15.56
N PHE A 236 3.85 13.91 -14.90
CA PHE A 236 2.97 13.94 -13.73
C PHE A 236 1.58 13.36 -14.05
N VAL A 237 0.91 13.85 -15.09
CA VAL A 237 -0.43 13.37 -15.47
C VAL A 237 -0.43 11.91 -15.89
N ALA A 238 0.59 11.48 -16.65
CA ALA A 238 0.74 10.08 -17.04
C ALA A 238 0.92 9.15 -15.83
N PHE A 239 1.72 9.57 -14.84
CA PHE A 239 1.96 8.78 -13.63
C PHE A 239 0.77 8.74 -12.68
N LEU A 240 -0.10 9.76 -12.67
CA LEU A 240 -1.36 9.71 -11.90
C LEU A 240 -2.27 8.55 -12.33
N VAL A 241 -2.22 8.12 -13.59
CA VAL A 241 -3.02 6.99 -14.09
C VAL A 241 -2.22 5.70 -14.09
N LEU A 242 -0.96 5.75 -14.56
CA LEU A 242 -0.15 4.56 -14.72
C LEU A 242 0.24 3.91 -13.38
N LEU A 243 0.56 4.71 -12.36
CA LEU A 243 0.94 4.17 -11.05
C LEU A 243 -0.24 3.41 -10.41
N PRO A 244 -1.46 3.97 -10.29
CA PRO A 244 -2.57 3.23 -9.69
C PRO A 244 -3.06 2.04 -10.51
N VAL A 245 -3.04 2.14 -11.86
CA VAL A 245 -3.65 1.12 -12.72
C VAL A 245 -2.72 -0.07 -12.97
N VAL A 246 -1.41 0.16 -13.08
CA VAL A 246 -0.45 -0.89 -13.43
C VAL A 246 0.45 -1.24 -12.24
N VAL A 247 1.05 -0.22 -11.62
CA VAL A 247 2.09 -0.45 -10.61
C VAL A 247 1.50 -0.88 -9.28
N MET A 248 0.43 -0.24 -8.81
CA MET A 248 -0.15 -0.53 -7.50
C MET A 248 -0.70 -1.97 -7.39
N PRO A 249 -1.41 -2.54 -8.39
CA PRO A 249 -1.76 -3.96 -8.37
C PRO A 249 -0.52 -4.87 -8.32
N ALA A 250 0.55 -4.54 -9.04
CA ALA A 250 1.81 -5.28 -8.98
C ALA A 250 2.41 -5.26 -7.56
N GLN A 251 2.44 -4.08 -6.93
CA GLN A 251 2.92 -3.91 -5.55
C GLN A 251 2.08 -4.75 -4.58
N LEU A 252 0.75 -4.69 -4.66
CA LEU A 252 -0.13 -5.45 -3.77
C LEU A 252 0.01 -6.98 -3.94
N ILE A 253 0.16 -7.47 -5.19
CA ILE A 253 0.42 -8.89 -5.44
C ILE A 253 1.78 -9.28 -4.86
N ALA A 254 2.82 -8.47 -5.09
CA ALA A 254 4.15 -8.72 -4.56
C ALA A 254 4.15 -8.73 -3.03
N ASP A 255 3.43 -7.80 -2.39
CA ASP A 255 3.28 -7.73 -0.94
C ASP A 255 2.63 -8.99 -0.38
N ILE A 256 1.50 -9.43 -0.95
CA ILE A 256 0.82 -10.66 -0.54
C ILE A 256 1.77 -11.86 -0.66
N ILE A 257 2.47 -11.98 -1.80
CA ILE A 257 3.37 -13.10 -2.06
C ILE A 257 4.55 -13.11 -1.08
N CYS A 258 5.20 -11.96 -0.87
CA CYS A 258 6.32 -11.82 0.05
C CYS A 258 5.88 -12.08 1.49
N CYS A 259 4.73 -11.57 1.91
CA CYS A 259 4.17 -11.86 3.23
C CYS A 259 3.81 -13.33 3.39
N ASP A 260 3.23 -13.98 2.38
CA ASP A 260 2.93 -15.42 2.40
C ASP A 260 4.21 -16.25 2.60
N ILE A 261 5.37 -15.86 2.04
CA ILE A 261 6.66 -16.53 2.29
C ILE A 261 7.03 -16.48 3.78
N VAL A 262 6.88 -15.31 4.42
CA VAL A 262 7.20 -15.13 5.84
C VAL A 262 6.21 -15.89 6.71
N LEU A 263 4.91 -15.78 6.41
CA LEU A 263 3.85 -16.44 7.14
C LEU A 263 3.93 -17.96 7.02
N ASP A 264 4.21 -18.49 5.83
CA ASP A 264 4.41 -19.92 5.61
C ASP A 264 5.56 -20.46 6.45
N LYS A 265 6.69 -19.73 6.49
CA LYS A 265 7.89 -20.14 7.20
C LYS A 265 7.76 -20.14 8.72
N TYR A 266 7.02 -19.20 9.31
CA TYR A 266 6.99 -19.01 10.77
C TYR A 266 5.63 -19.23 11.43
N VAL A 267 4.55 -19.34 10.66
CA VAL A 267 3.19 -19.43 11.21
C VAL A 267 2.42 -20.60 10.60
N ASN A 268 2.25 -20.66 9.28
CA ASN A 268 1.34 -21.62 8.67
C ASN A 268 1.84 -23.06 8.76
N LYS A 269 3.16 -23.30 8.61
CA LYS A 269 3.72 -24.65 8.69
C LYS A 269 3.31 -25.39 9.97
N ASP A 270 3.32 -24.68 11.10
CA ASP A 270 3.08 -25.28 12.42
C ASP A 270 1.63 -25.11 12.89
N ASN A 271 1.00 -23.96 12.61
CA ASN A 271 -0.32 -23.62 13.17
C ASN A 271 -1.48 -23.76 12.18
N PHE A 272 -1.22 -23.67 10.88
CA PHE A 272 -2.27 -23.73 9.84
C PHE A 272 -1.83 -24.54 8.61
N PRO A 273 -1.60 -25.86 8.75
CA PRO A 273 -1.09 -26.70 7.66
C PRO A 273 -1.97 -26.68 6.41
N GLN A 274 -3.27 -26.44 6.57
CA GLN A 274 -4.25 -26.38 5.48
C GLN A 274 -4.08 -25.19 4.52
N ILE A 275 -3.35 -24.14 4.92
CA ILE A 275 -3.06 -22.98 4.07
C ILE A 275 -1.56 -22.81 3.79
N TYR A 276 -0.71 -23.68 4.33
CA TYR A 276 0.72 -23.68 4.04
C TYR A 276 0.93 -23.77 2.52
N ARG A 277 1.83 -22.96 1.95
CA ARG A 277 2.22 -22.97 0.52
C ARG A 277 1.05 -23.00 -0.47
N LYS A 278 -0.12 -22.49 -0.09
CA LYS A 278 -1.32 -22.54 -0.93
C LYS A 278 -1.10 -21.79 -2.25
N GLY A 279 -1.53 -22.39 -3.35
CA GLY A 279 -1.36 -21.85 -4.72
C GLY A 279 -0.05 -22.25 -5.42
N LEU A 280 0.75 -23.15 -4.83
CA LEU A 280 1.97 -23.71 -5.43
C LEU A 280 1.82 -25.21 -5.71
N ASN A 281 2.66 -25.73 -6.61
CA ASN A 281 2.75 -27.18 -6.84
C ASN A 281 3.36 -27.87 -5.60
N TYR A 282 2.78 -29.01 -5.25
CA TYR A 282 3.07 -29.84 -4.08
C TYR A 282 3.77 -31.13 -4.49
N ASP A 283 4.76 -31.06 -5.38
CA ASP A 283 5.59 -32.24 -5.62
C ASP A 283 6.43 -32.52 -4.36
N ALA A 284 6.27 -33.75 -3.86
CA ALA A 284 6.62 -34.25 -2.53
C ALA A 284 8.14 -34.37 -2.23
N SER A 285 8.99 -33.50 -2.78
CA SER A 285 10.44 -33.51 -2.55
C SER A 285 10.94 -32.57 -1.44
N ASP A 286 10.11 -31.63 -0.97
CA ASP A 286 10.55 -30.60 -0.01
C ASP A 286 10.44 -30.99 1.48
N ASN A 287 10.25 -32.28 1.77
CA ASN A 287 10.41 -32.82 3.13
C ASN A 287 11.90 -33.02 3.52
N ASN A 288 12.85 -32.69 2.64
CA ASN A 288 14.29 -32.80 2.88
C ASN A 288 15.03 -31.48 2.54
N ALA A 289 14.86 -30.44 3.36
CA ALA A 289 15.85 -29.36 3.54
C ALA A 289 15.54 -28.53 4.80
#